data_AF-A0A1M3CY97-F1
#
_entry.id   AF-A0A1M3CY97-F1
#
_cell.length_a   1.000
_cell.length_b   1.000
_cell.length_c   1.000
_cell.angle_alpha   90.00
_cell.angle_beta   90.00
_cell.angle_gamma   90.00
#
_symmetry.space_group_name_H-M   'P 1'
#
loop_
_entity.id
_entity.type
_entity.pdbx_description
1 polymer ?
#
loop_
_entity_poly.entity_id
_entity_poly.type
_entity_poly.pdbx_seq_one_letter_code
_entity_poly.pdbx_strand_id
1 'polypeptide(L)'
;MKTGIELIAEERQRQIEAEGWTAEHDKEEHAMGELALAASCYAMIPELRPSELPPSHWPWCGSWKPTPSDRIRELQKAGALIAAEIDRLQAEEEGEEAKTDETRTIESLPIKPLYKRMFEIILDEMNLDDVKNNTGLVRISNIFISADKVKQGGRVSVGVDEQTMIDLLNNEVVPLLILVNKNEYFKRKEL
;
A
#
# COMPACT_ATOMS: atom_id res chain seq x y z
N MET A 1 7.10 -20.78 -30.67
CA MET A 1 6.77 -19.56 -29.91
C MET A 1 6.70 -19.95 -28.46
N LYS A 2 7.21 -19.11 -27.55
CA LYS A 2 7.05 -19.35 -26.12
C LYS A 2 5.59 -19.11 -25.72
N THR A 3 5.07 -19.92 -24.81
CA THR A 3 3.73 -19.76 -24.23
C THR A 3 3.73 -18.61 -23.20
N GLY A 4 2.55 -18.12 -22.83
CA GLY A 4 2.44 -17.07 -21.80
C GLY A 4 3.05 -17.49 -20.46
N ILE A 5 2.90 -18.76 -20.09
CA ILE A 5 3.46 -19.32 -18.85
C ILE A 5 5.00 -19.33 -18.92
N GLU A 6 5.58 -19.77 -20.03
CA GLU A 6 7.04 -19.78 -20.21
C GLU A 6 7.64 -18.37 -20.14
N LEU A 7 6.94 -17.37 -20.68
CA LEU A 7 7.39 -15.97 -20.64
C LEU A 7 7.32 -15.37 -19.23
N ILE A 8 6.32 -15.75 -18.43
CA ILE A 8 6.22 -15.36 -17.02
C ILE A 8 7.34 -16.00 -16.20
N ALA A 9 7.58 -17.30 -16.40
CA ALA A 9 8.64 -18.03 -15.72
C ALA A 9 10.03 -17.46 -16.04
N GLU A 10 10.28 -17.11 -17.30
CA GLU A 10 11.53 -16.45 -17.72
C GLU A 10 11.71 -15.09 -17.05
N GLU A 11 10.66 -14.27 -16.94
CA GLU A 11 10.78 -12.97 -16.26
C GLU A 11 10.98 -13.13 -14.75
N ARG A 12 10.33 -14.11 -14.11
CA ARG A 12 10.56 -14.40 -12.70
C ARG A 12 12.00 -14.83 -12.45
N GLN A 13 12.55 -15.70 -13.30
CA GLN A 13 13.95 -16.10 -13.22
C GLN A 13 14.89 -14.90 -13.40
N ARG A 14 14.58 -14.01 -14.35
CA ARG A 14 15.36 -12.80 -14.60
C ARG A 14 15.30 -11.80 -13.44
N GLN A 15 14.17 -11.67 -12.73
CA GLN A 15 14.07 -10.86 -11.51
C GLN A 15 14.96 -11.42 -10.39
N ILE A 16 14.95 -12.74 -10.19
CA ILE A 16 15.80 -13.42 -9.20
C ILE A 16 17.29 -13.23 -9.53
N GLU A 17 17.69 -13.52 -10.77
CA GLU A 17 19.11 -13.50 -11.17
C GLU A 17 19.69 -12.10 -11.33
N ALA A 18 18.94 -11.17 -11.92
CA ALA A 18 19.46 -9.84 -12.26
C ALA A 18 19.17 -8.79 -11.19
N GLU A 19 18.07 -8.92 -10.45
CA GLU A 19 17.63 -7.93 -9.46
C GLU A 19 17.76 -8.45 -8.02
N GLY A 20 18.01 -9.75 -7.83
CA GLY A 20 18.17 -10.35 -6.50
C GLY A 20 16.85 -10.51 -5.73
N TRP A 21 15.71 -10.43 -6.42
CA TRP A 21 14.37 -10.54 -5.83
C TRP A 21 14.03 -11.99 -5.54
N THR A 22 14.69 -12.56 -4.52
CA THR A 22 14.44 -13.93 -4.05
C THR A 22 13.15 -14.00 -3.24
N ALA A 23 12.64 -15.20 -3.01
CA ALA A 23 11.47 -15.41 -2.15
C ALA A 23 11.71 -14.89 -0.71
N GLU A 24 12.96 -14.97 -0.22
CA GLU A 24 13.35 -14.42 1.08
C GLU A 24 13.30 -12.88 1.09
N HIS A 25 13.87 -12.24 0.07
CA HIS A 25 13.76 -10.77 -0.10
C HIS A 25 12.29 -10.34 -0.14
N ASP A 26 11.49 -11.00 -0.96
CA ASP A 26 10.07 -10.67 -1.15
C ASP A 26 9.26 -10.84 0.15
N LYS A 27 9.63 -11.80 1.00
CA LYS A 27 9.02 -12.01 2.31
C LYS A 27 9.42 -10.96 3.34
N GLU A 28 10.68 -10.54 3.35
CA GLU A 28 11.21 -9.56 4.30
C GLU A 28 10.78 -8.13 3.96
N GLU A 29 10.79 -7.78 2.67
CA GLU A 29 10.59 -6.40 2.21
C GLU A 29 9.15 -6.14 1.72
N HIS A 30 8.36 -7.16 1.34
CA HIS A 30 7.05 -6.98 0.67
C HIS A 30 5.87 -7.69 1.37
N ALA A 31 5.69 -7.47 2.66
CA ALA A 31 4.68 -8.16 3.47
C ALA A 31 3.22 -7.65 3.32
N MET A 32 2.98 -6.57 2.57
CA MET A 32 1.69 -5.87 2.55
C MET A 32 0.96 -5.93 1.19
N GLY A 33 1.26 -6.94 0.35
CA GLY A 33 0.65 -7.12 -0.97
C GLY A 33 1.17 -6.17 -2.05
N GLU A 34 2.33 -5.57 -1.81
CA GLU A 34 2.97 -4.62 -2.72
C GLU A 34 3.31 -5.26 -4.08
N LEU A 35 3.68 -6.55 -4.10
CA LEU A 35 3.95 -7.28 -5.34
C LEU A 35 2.69 -7.40 -6.20
N ALA A 36 1.55 -7.71 -5.59
CA ALA A 36 0.25 -7.73 -6.29
C ALA A 36 -0.15 -6.33 -6.80
N LEU A 37 0.11 -5.29 -6.01
CA LEU A 37 -0.19 -3.91 -6.39
C LEU A 37 0.70 -3.45 -7.57
N ALA A 38 2.00 -3.75 -7.53
CA ALA A 38 2.92 -3.52 -8.63
C ALA A 38 2.52 -4.32 -9.89
N ALA A 39 2.09 -5.57 -9.73
CA ALA A 39 1.59 -6.38 -10.83
C ALA A 39 0.38 -5.74 -11.51
N SER A 40 -0.56 -5.17 -10.73
CA SER A 40 -1.74 -4.50 -11.26
C SER A 40 -1.38 -3.28 -12.12
N CYS A 41 -0.32 -2.55 -11.74
CA CYS A 41 0.20 -1.40 -12.51
C CYS A 41 0.68 -1.83 -13.90
N TYR A 42 1.38 -2.96 -14.00
CA TYR A 42 1.84 -3.53 -15.27
C TYR A 42 0.69 -4.17 -16.08
N ALA A 43 -0.27 -4.80 -15.40
CA ALA A 43 -1.44 -5.43 -16.01
C ALA A 43 -2.45 -4.41 -16.55
N MET A 44 -2.46 -3.18 -16.06
CA MET A 44 -3.32 -2.11 -16.56
C MET A 44 -2.98 -1.74 -18.00
N ILE A 45 -4.01 -1.54 -18.84
CA ILE A 45 -3.84 -1.19 -20.26
C ILE A 45 -3.12 0.17 -20.40
N PRO A 46 -2.24 0.36 -21.40
CA PRO A 46 -1.45 1.59 -21.53
C PRO A 46 -2.28 2.87 -21.60
N GLU A 47 -3.49 2.81 -22.15
CA GLU A 47 -4.38 3.97 -22.33
C GLU A 47 -4.88 4.54 -21.00
N LEU A 48 -4.86 3.75 -19.93
CA LEU A 48 -5.31 4.14 -18.59
C LEU A 48 -4.17 4.64 -17.70
N ARG A 49 -2.94 4.72 -18.20
CA ARG A 49 -1.79 5.15 -17.41
C ARG A 49 -0.85 6.09 -18.18
N PRO A 50 -0.17 7.02 -17.50
CA PRO A 50 0.93 7.76 -18.10
C PRO A 50 2.03 6.78 -18.55
N SER A 51 2.56 6.96 -19.76
CA SER A 51 3.54 6.03 -20.34
C SER A 51 4.89 6.03 -19.62
N GLU A 52 5.25 7.13 -18.97
CA GLU A 52 6.58 7.33 -18.36
C GLU A 52 6.57 7.52 -16.85
N LEU A 53 5.41 7.85 -16.26
CA LEU A 53 5.28 7.99 -14.82
C LEU A 53 4.67 6.72 -14.21
N PRO A 54 5.11 6.32 -13.00
CA PRO A 54 4.44 5.25 -12.28
C PRO A 54 2.96 5.59 -12.07
N PRO A 55 2.04 4.61 -12.21
CA PRO A 55 0.65 4.81 -11.82
C PRO A 55 0.54 5.24 -10.36
N SER A 56 -0.58 5.89 -10.01
CA SER A 56 -0.81 6.45 -8.67
C SER A 56 -0.76 5.44 -7.53
N HIS A 57 -0.92 4.15 -7.82
CA HIS A 57 -0.89 3.05 -6.86
C HIS A 57 0.39 2.19 -7.02
N TRP A 58 1.40 2.67 -7.74
CA TRP A 58 2.69 1.99 -7.76
C TRP A 58 3.34 2.06 -6.37
N PRO A 59 3.74 0.94 -5.77
CA PRO A 59 4.13 0.90 -4.36
C PRO A 59 5.53 1.47 -4.06
N TRP A 60 6.41 1.62 -5.07
CA TRP A 60 7.83 1.89 -4.82
C TRP A 60 8.32 3.22 -5.41
N CYS A 61 9.21 3.91 -4.70
CA CYS A 61 9.82 5.14 -5.22
C CYS A 61 10.89 4.84 -6.29
N GLY A 62 10.56 5.06 -7.57
CA GLY A 62 11.57 5.15 -8.65
C GLY A 62 11.99 3.86 -9.36
N SER A 63 11.39 2.71 -9.06
CA SER A 63 11.68 1.42 -9.74
C SER A 63 10.77 1.10 -10.94
N TRP A 64 10.03 2.09 -11.44
CA TRP A 64 9.09 1.92 -12.55
C TRP A 64 9.83 1.73 -13.87
N LYS A 65 9.63 0.57 -14.52
CA LYS A 65 10.29 0.22 -15.80
C LYS A 65 9.23 -0.08 -16.86
N PRO A 66 8.45 0.90 -17.33
CA PRO A 66 7.39 0.68 -18.29
C PRO A 66 7.96 0.32 -19.66
N THR A 67 7.34 -0.64 -20.32
CA THR A 67 7.55 -0.94 -21.75
C THR A 67 6.24 -0.76 -22.51
N PRO A 68 5.76 0.49 -22.67
CA PRO A 68 4.41 0.78 -23.18
C PRO A 68 4.21 0.33 -24.63
N SER A 69 5.30 0.23 -25.40
CA SER A 69 5.32 -0.30 -26.77
C SER A 69 5.32 -1.83 -26.86
N ASP A 70 5.50 -2.54 -25.74
CA ASP A 70 5.52 -4.01 -25.69
C ASP A 70 4.55 -4.51 -24.62
N ARG A 71 3.29 -4.70 -25.05
CA ARG A 71 2.23 -5.15 -24.15
C ARG A 71 2.49 -6.55 -23.59
N ILE A 72 3.12 -7.42 -24.35
CA ILE A 72 3.42 -8.78 -23.91
C ILE A 72 4.45 -8.70 -22.79
N ARG A 73 5.49 -7.87 -22.93
CA ARG A 73 6.51 -7.64 -21.89
C ARG A 73 5.94 -7.08 -20.59
N GLU A 74 4.97 -6.18 -20.65
CA GLU A 74 4.30 -5.68 -19.44
C GLU A 74 3.51 -6.78 -18.72
N LEU A 75 2.78 -7.62 -19.48
CA LEU A 75 2.05 -8.74 -18.91
C LEU A 75 2.96 -9.82 -18.34
N GLN A 76 4.17 -10.00 -18.90
CA GLN A 76 5.21 -10.86 -18.33
C GLN A 76 5.64 -10.39 -16.94
N LYS A 77 5.95 -9.09 -16.80
CA LYS A 77 6.32 -8.49 -15.51
C LYS A 77 5.18 -8.62 -14.49
N ALA A 78 3.95 -8.36 -14.93
CA ALA A 78 2.77 -8.51 -14.08
C ALA A 78 2.62 -9.96 -13.59
N GLY A 79 2.73 -10.94 -14.49
CA GLY A 79 2.63 -12.35 -14.12
C GLY A 79 3.78 -12.81 -13.21
N ALA A 80 4.99 -12.32 -13.42
CA ALA A 80 6.14 -12.65 -12.57
C ALA A 80 5.97 -12.10 -11.14
N LEU A 81 5.45 -10.88 -11.00
CA LEU A 81 5.12 -10.29 -9.70
C LEU A 81 3.95 -11.00 -9.00
N ILE A 82 2.95 -11.48 -9.75
CA ILE A 82 1.88 -12.32 -9.19
C ILE A 82 2.43 -13.65 -8.69
N ALA A 83 3.33 -14.29 -9.46
CA ALA A 83 3.98 -15.52 -9.03
C ALA A 83 4.77 -15.29 -7.73
N ALA A 84 5.52 -14.19 -7.64
CA ALA A 84 6.25 -13.80 -6.44
C ALA A 84 5.33 -13.62 -5.20
N GLU A 85 4.17 -12.96 -5.36
CA GLU A 85 3.20 -12.83 -4.25
C GLU A 85 2.59 -14.18 -3.84
N ILE A 86 2.30 -15.06 -4.81
CA ILE A 86 1.79 -16.41 -4.52
C ILE A 86 2.84 -17.20 -3.73
N ASP A 87 4.10 -17.19 -4.16
CA ASP A 87 5.20 -17.87 -3.46
C ASP A 87 5.35 -17.34 -2.02
N ARG A 88 5.23 -16.01 -1.84
CA ARG A 88 5.27 -15.35 -0.53
C ARG A 88 4.14 -15.82 0.38
N LEU A 89 2.90 -15.86 -0.12
CA LEU A 89 1.71 -16.29 0.63
C LEU A 89 1.77 -17.78 1.00
N GLN A 90 2.20 -18.63 0.06
CA GLN A 90 2.37 -20.07 0.32
C GLN A 90 3.42 -20.32 1.41
N ALA A 91 4.52 -19.58 1.39
CA ALA A 91 5.54 -19.65 2.43
C ALA A 91 5.09 -19.10 3.80
N GLU A 92 4.03 -18.29 3.85
CA GLU A 92 3.36 -17.90 5.10
C GLU A 92 2.45 -19.01 5.62
N GLU A 93 1.61 -19.58 4.76
CA GLU A 93 0.70 -20.68 5.12
C GLU A 93 1.47 -21.89 5.67
N GLU A 94 2.54 -22.33 5.00
CA GLU A 94 3.40 -23.42 5.47
C GLU A 94 4.08 -23.12 6.82
N GLY A 95 4.46 -21.85 7.03
CA GLY A 95 5.06 -21.38 8.29
C GLY A 95 4.06 -21.26 9.44
N GLU A 96 2.77 -21.12 9.16
CA GLU A 96 1.69 -21.13 10.15
C GLU A 96 1.29 -22.57 10.51
N GLU A 97 1.17 -23.47 9.52
CA GLU A 97 0.89 -24.89 9.76
C GLU A 97 1.97 -25.55 10.64
N ALA A 98 3.25 -25.26 10.37
CA ALA A 98 4.37 -25.77 11.19
C ALA A 98 4.34 -25.27 12.66
N LYS A 99 3.80 -24.07 12.91
CA LYS A 99 3.65 -23.51 14.27
C LYS A 99 2.42 -24.03 15.00
N THR A 100 1.39 -24.44 14.26
CA THR A 100 0.16 -25.00 14.84
C THR A 100 0.31 -26.42 15.38
N ASP A 101 1.29 -27.20 14.90
CA ASP A 101 1.53 -28.57 15.40
C ASP A 101 2.28 -28.58 16.75
N GLU A 102 3.16 -27.61 17.00
CA GLU A 102 3.94 -27.52 18.25
C GLU A 102 3.19 -26.84 19.42
N THR A 103 2.05 -26.18 19.17
CA THR A 103 1.42 -25.28 20.15
C THR A 103 -0.04 -25.61 20.47
N ARG A 104 -0.38 -26.90 20.73
CA ARG A 104 -1.62 -27.26 21.45
C ARG A 104 -1.47 -27.06 22.95
N THR A 105 -1.30 -25.83 23.41
CA THR A 105 -1.63 -25.43 24.79
C THR A 105 -2.10 -23.98 24.76
N ILE A 106 -3.36 -23.78 25.15
CA ILE A 106 -4.11 -22.54 24.99
C ILE A 106 -3.63 -21.52 26.03
N GLU A 107 -3.14 -20.36 25.60
CA GLU A 107 -3.39 -19.08 26.27
C GLU A 107 -3.04 -17.88 25.35
N SER A 108 -4.08 -17.08 25.08
CA SER A 108 -4.07 -15.79 24.36
C SER A 108 -3.33 -15.76 23.01
N LEU A 109 -4.07 -16.06 21.93
CA LEU A 109 -3.72 -15.61 20.59
C LEU A 109 -3.47 -14.09 20.64
N PRO A 110 -2.27 -13.58 20.28
CA PRO A 110 -2.17 -12.18 19.95
C PRO A 110 -3.06 -11.98 18.73
N ILE A 111 -4.03 -11.07 18.82
CA ILE A 111 -4.77 -10.58 17.68
C ILE A 111 -3.73 -10.00 16.73
N LYS A 112 -3.29 -10.76 15.72
CA LYS A 112 -2.43 -10.25 14.65
C LYS A 112 -3.20 -9.08 14.00
N PRO A 113 -2.61 -7.89 13.84
CA PRO A 113 -3.33 -6.78 13.27
C PRO A 113 -3.69 -7.14 11.84
N LEU A 114 -5.00 -7.27 11.61
CA LEU A 114 -5.65 -7.37 10.31
C LEU A 114 -5.02 -6.34 9.37
N TYR A 115 -4.62 -6.78 8.17
CA TYR A 115 -4.25 -5.97 7.00
C TYR A 115 -4.57 -4.49 7.18
N LYS A 116 -3.56 -3.66 7.47
CA LYS A 116 -3.77 -2.22 7.48
C LYS A 116 -4.24 -1.80 6.09
N ARG A 117 -5.28 -0.98 6.03
CA ARG A 117 -5.84 -0.55 4.75
C ARG A 117 -4.86 0.43 4.09
N MET A 118 -4.76 0.44 2.76
CA MET A 118 -3.85 1.31 2.00
C MET A 118 -3.74 2.75 2.54
N PHE A 119 -4.83 3.35 3.00
CA PHE A 119 -4.83 4.69 3.61
C PHE A 119 -4.22 4.78 5.02
N GLU A 120 -4.44 3.77 5.86
CA GLU A 120 -3.81 3.69 7.19
C GLU A 120 -2.31 3.40 7.05
N ILE A 121 -1.91 2.59 6.06
CA ILE A 121 -0.51 2.32 5.75
C ILE A 121 0.22 3.60 5.32
N ILE A 122 -0.31 4.33 4.33
CA ILE A 122 0.34 5.56 3.83
C ILE A 122 0.49 6.58 4.95
N LEU A 123 -0.56 6.81 5.75
CA LEU A 123 -0.48 7.76 6.85
C LEU A 123 0.47 7.30 7.96
N ASP A 124 0.51 6.00 8.27
CA ASP A 124 1.40 5.46 9.29
C ASP A 124 2.86 5.44 8.83
N GLU A 125 3.14 5.14 7.55
CA GLU A 125 4.48 5.18 6.96
C GLU A 125 5.00 6.61 6.84
N MET A 126 4.15 7.55 6.41
CA MET A 126 4.49 8.97 6.39
C MET A 126 4.76 9.48 7.81
N ASN A 127 3.96 9.07 8.80
CA ASN A 127 4.21 9.39 10.21
C ASN A 127 5.51 8.76 10.74
N LEU A 128 5.85 7.53 10.34
CA LEU A 128 7.08 6.84 10.75
C LEU A 128 8.33 7.50 10.16
N ASP A 129 8.29 7.85 8.88
CA ASP A 129 9.38 8.57 8.22
C ASP A 129 9.54 9.99 8.78
N ASP A 130 8.42 10.65 9.11
CA ASP A 130 8.41 11.94 9.77
C ASP A 130 9.04 11.92 11.15
N VAL A 131 8.78 10.88 11.95
CA VAL A 131 9.40 10.69 13.27
C VAL A 131 10.89 10.42 13.12
N LYS A 132 11.29 9.64 12.12
CA LYS A 132 12.69 9.28 11.86
C LYS A 132 13.52 10.47 11.38
N ASN A 133 12.94 11.31 10.52
CA ASN A 133 13.63 12.43 9.88
C ASN A 133 13.33 13.79 10.55
N ASN A 134 12.43 13.81 11.54
CA ASN A 134 11.95 14.99 12.24
C ASN A 134 11.42 16.09 11.30
N THR A 135 10.74 15.67 10.23
CA THR A 135 10.26 16.53 9.14
C THR A 135 8.84 17.03 9.35
N GLY A 136 7.98 16.22 10.00
CA GLY A 136 6.59 16.59 10.29
C GLY A 136 5.75 16.94 9.06
N LEU A 137 6.00 16.25 7.93
CA LEU A 137 5.32 16.37 6.63
C LEU A 137 3.81 16.15 6.74
N VAL A 138 3.38 15.23 7.58
CA VAL A 138 1.97 14.91 7.82
C VAL A 138 1.65 15.04 9.29
N ARG A 139 0.61 15.82 9.60
CA ARG A 139 0.07 15.93 10.96
C ARG A 139 -1.41 15.58 10.93
N ILE A 140 -1.80 14.65 11.79
CA ILE A 140 -3.19 14.25 11.94
C ILE A 140 -3.74 14.90 13.20
N SER A 141 -4.65 15.86 13.02
CA SER A 141 -5.48 16.36 14.13
C SER A 141 -6.80 15.61 14.15
N ASN A 142 -7.06 14.93 15.26
CA ASN A 142 -8.38 14.35 15.58
C ASN A 142 -9.26 15.34 16.36
N ILE A 143 -8.80 16.58 16.55
CA ILE A 143 -9.46 17.55 17.40
C ILE A 143 -10.60 18.22 16.61
N PHE A 144 -11.78 18.09 17.20
CA PHE A 144 -13.11 18.50 16.74
C PHE A 144 -13.18 19.39 15.49
N ILE A 145 -13.61 18.78 14.40
CA ILE A 145 -14.31 19.48 13.32
C ILE A 145 -15.81 19.38 13.63
N SER A 146 -16.43 20.48 14.02
CA SER A 146 -17.90 20.57 14.09
C SER A 146 -18.43 21.23 12.82
N ALA A 147 -19.57 20.77 12.33
CA ALA A 147 -20.23 21.37 11.18
C ALA A 147 -21.69 21.62 11.53
N ASP A 148 -22.07 22.90 11.60
CA ASP A 148 -23.44 23.32 11.87
C ASP A 148 -24.11 23.75 10.57
N LYS A 149 -25.33 23.25 10.33
CA LYS A 149 -26.14 23.71 9.21
C LYS A 149 -26.69 25.10 9.53
N VAL A 150 -26.38 26.08 8.69
CA VAL A 150 -26.88 27.45 8.82
C VAL A 150 -27.85 27.77 7.68
N LYS A 151 -28.58 28.89 7.78
CA LYS A 151 -29.57 29.29 6.76
C LYS A 151 -28.98 29.41 5.35
N GLN A 152 -27.67 29.69 5.24
CA GLN A 152 -26.91 29.66 4.00
C GLN A 152 -25.68 28.77 4.16
N GLY A 153 -25.82 27.48 3.85
CA GLY A 153 -24.71 26.53 3.81
C GLY A 153 -24.40 25.87 5.16
N GLY A 154 -23.12 25.52 5.35
CA GLY A 154 -22.60 24.90 6.56
C GLY A 154 -21.52 25.77 7.18
N ARG A 155 -21.55 25.93 8.50
CA ARG A 155 -20.46 26.52 9.26
C ARG A 155 -19.59 25.38 9.78
N VAL A 156 -18.35 25.30 9.32
CA VAL A 156 -17.37 24.34 9.83
C VAL A 156 -16.48 25.05 10.83
N SER A 157 -16.34 24.49 12.04
CA SER A 157 -15.40 24.94 13.06
C SER A 157 -14.34 23.87 13.21
N VAL A 158 -13.08 24.25 13.08
CA VAL A 158 -11.93 23.33 13.17
C VAL A 158 -11.13 23.67 14.42
N GLY A 159 -10.92 22.69 15.30
CA GLY A 159 -9.96 22.79 16.39
C GLY A 159 -8.59 22.30 15.94
N VAL A 160 -7.61 23.19 15.87
CA VAL A 160 -6.19 22.86 15.67
C VAL A 160 -5.35 23.57 16.72
N ASP A 161 -4.14 23.08 16.97
CA ASP A 161 -3.18 23.74 17.85
C ASP A 161 -2.68 25.07 17.25
N GLU A 162 -2.10 25.92 18.11
CA GLU A 162 -1.66 27.27 17.75
C GLU A 162 -0.59 27.25 16.63
N GLN A 163 0.32 26.28 16.64
CA GLN A 163 1.36 26.20 15.62
C GLN A 163 0.76 25.87 14.26
N THR A 164 -0.13 24.87 14.19
CA THR A 164 -0.84 24.52 12.95
C THR A 164 -1.67 25.69 12.40
N MET A 165 -2.28 26.51 13.27
CA MET A 165 -2.97 27.74 12.82
C MET A 165 -2.02 28.75 12.18
N ILE A 166 -0.83 28.95 12.78
CA ILE A 166 0.18 29.86 12.25
C ILE A 166 0.68 29.37 10.89
N ASP A 167 0.98 28.07 10.77
CA ASP A 167 1.45 27.44 9.54
C ASP A 167 0.40 27.58 8.41
N LEU A 168 -0.90 27.44 8.74
CA LEU A 168 -2.00 27.66 7.80
C LEU A 168 -2.12 29.12 7.34
N LEU A 169 -2.01 30.07 8.27
CA LEU A 169 -2.08 31.51 7.95
C LEU A 169 -0.90 31.96 7.09
N ASN A 170 0.26 31.38 7.30
CA ASN A 170 1.47 31.63 6.53
C ASN A 170 1.52 30.85 5.21
N ASN A 171 0.51 30.01 4.93
CA ASN A 171 0.41 29.19 3.73
C ASN A 171 1.60 28.20 3.58
N GLU A 172 2.12 27.71 4.70
CA GLU A 172 3.22 26.74 4.78
C GLU A 172 2.71 25.29 4.68
N VAL A 173 1.43 25.08 5.02
CA VAL A 173 0.78 23.75 4.98
C VAL A 173 -0.53 23.79 4.20
N VAL A 174 -0.90 22.66 3.58
CA VAL A 174 -2.16 22.48 2.85
C VAL A 174 -3.10 21.60 3.68
N PRO A 175 -4.28 22.10 4.11
CA PRO A 175 -5.21 21.30 4.89
C PRO A 175 -5.97 20.29 4.01
N LEU A 176 -6.08 19.05 4.48
CA LEU A 176 -6.89 17.99 3.85
C LEU A 176 -7.99 17.53 4.81
N LEU A 177 -9.25 17.64 4.36
CA LEU A 177 -10.40 17.12 5.12
C LEU A 177 -10.80 15.73 4.61
N ILE A 178 -10.73 14.73 5.48
CA ILE A 178 -11.15 13.36 5.18
C ILE A 178 -12.39 13.02 6.00
N LEU A 179 -13.46 12.59 5.32
CA LEU A 179 -14.70 12.13 5.96
C LEU A 179 -14.82 10.62 5.82
N VAL A 180 -14.75 9.92 6.94
CA VAL A 180 -14.88 8.46 6.98
C VAL A 180 -16.26 8.08 7.48
N ASN A 181 -17.03 7.33 6.67
CA ASN A 181 -18.29 6.74 7.10
C ASN A 181 -18.00 5.60 8.07
N LYS A 182 -18.15 5.84 9.38
CA LYS A 182 -17.86 4.86 10.43
C LYS A 182 -18.59 3.54 10.23
N ASN A 183 -19.86 3.56 9.83
CA ASN A 183 -20.67 2.36 9.70
C ASN A 183 -20.18 1.45 8.56
N GLU A 184 -19.88 2.02 7.39
CA GLU A 184 -19.31 1.25 6.28
C GLU A 184 -17.85 0.87 6.54
N TYR A 185 -17.10 1.75 7.22
CA TYR A 185 -15.71 1.50 7.57
C TYR A 185 -15.54 0.24 8.41
N PHE A 186 -16.39 0.05 9.42
CA PHE A 186 -16.30 -1.10 10.32
C PHE A 186 -16.98 -2.37 9.79
N LYS A 187 -17.96 -2.29 8.88
CA LYS A 187 -18.56 -3.48 8.26
C LYS A 187 -17.56 -4.37 7.51
N ARG A 188 -16.53 -3.76 6.91
CA ARG A 188 -15.45 -4.49 6.20
C ARG A 188 -14.37 -5.07 7.13
N LYS A 189 -14.63 -5.20 8.43
CA LYS A 189 -13.77 -5.97 9.37
C LYS A 189 -14.26 -7.40 9.59
N GLU A 190 -15.48 -7.74 9.15
CA GLU A 190 -16.14 -9.03 9.43
C GLU A 190 -16.24 -9.95 8.20
N LEU A 191 -15.59 -9.59 7.09
CA LEU A 191 -15.35 -10.45 5.92
C LEU A 191 -13.86 -10.76 5.85
#